data_AF-A0A6V7XV64-F1
#
_entry.id   AF-A0A6V7XV64-F1
#
_cell.length_a   1.000
_cell.length_b   1.000
_cell.length_c   1.000
_cell.angle_alpha   90.00
_cell.angle_beta   90.00
_cell.angle_gamma   90.00
#
_symmetry.space_group_name_H-M   'P 1'
#
loop_
_entity.id
_entity.type
_entity.pdbx_description
1 polymer ?
#
loop_
_entity_poly.entity_id
_entity_poly.type
_entity_poly.pdbx_seq_one_letter_code
_entity_poly.pdbx_strand_id
1 'polypeptide(L)'
;MKLLTDEMEAEAENWDKYAENDIVKRAKTMSAMSYNMYLFTKGDGPLKTTHDLFTQAEFFAEQANKMHKTVKEFAFEVPGSAEKNDLLQILEKIPVHCQQLQVLVKSPTVGKTATFNKVDAVISETKRLMNEIAKLVTACFVCATKFEIEFRGNIGGHTAVEGDIIGEYSSQRASRESSAVWRRTPSMRRAIQPQTQHQQYLTAGGPSSSEGL
;
A
#
# COMPACT_ATOMS: atom_id res chain seq x y z
N MET A 1 15.55 5.76 -6.95
CA MET A 1 14.39 4.96 -7.36
C MET A 1 14.68 4.41 -8.73
N LYS A 2 14.68 5.21 -9.81
CA LYS A 2 15.06 4.72 -11.15
C LYS A 2 16.46 4.06 -11.21
N LEU A 3 17.49 4.68 -10.62
CA LEU A 3 18.82 4.06 -10.57
C LEU A 3 18.92 2.83 -9.63
N LEU A 4 18.05 2.75 -8.62
CA LEU A 4 18.04 1.61 -7.69
C LEU A 4 17.32 0.40 -8.30
N THR A 5 16.34 0.64 -9.18
CA THR A 5 15.71 -0.41 -9.98
C THR A 5 16.66 -0.89 -11.07
N ASP A 6 17.41 0.02 -11.70
CA ASP A 6 18.38 -0.31 -12.76
C ASP A 6 19.59 -1.10 -12.23
N GLU A 7 20.11 -0.82 -11.03
CA GLU A 7 21.15 -1.64 -10.38
C GLU A 7 20.63 -3.05 -10.05
N MET A 8 19.35 -3.16 -9.65
CA MET A 8 18.70 -4.45 -9.36
C MET A 8 18.42 -5.25 -10.65
N GLU A 9 18.20 -4.58 -11.77
CA GLU A 9 18.04 -5.17 -13.10
C GLU A 9 19.37 -5.53 -13.77
N ALA A 10 20.43 -4.72 -13.60
CA ALA A 10 21.75 -4.99 -14.16
C ALA A 10 22.42 -6.22 -13.52
N GLU A 11 22.12 -6.50 -12.25
CA GLU A 11 22.54 -7.76 -11.62
C GLU A 11 21.74 -8.96 -12.15
N ALA A 12 20.53 -8.75 -12.72
CA ALA A 12 19.54 -9.78 -13.05
C ALA A 12 19.94 -10.80 -14.13
N GLU A 13 20.93 -10.51 -14.99
CA GLU A 13 21.37 -11.43 -16.05
C GLU A 13 22.02 -12.72 -15.50
N ASN A 14 22.50 -12.73 -14.25
CA ASN A 14 22.96 -13.94 -13.56
C ASN A 14 21.83 -14.72 -12.83
N TRP A 15 20.59 -14.21 -12.83
CA TRP A 15 19.49 -14.70 -11.98
C TRP A 15 18.50 -15.61 -12.70
N ASP A 16 18.64 -15.86 -14.01
CA ASP A 16 17.79 -16.85 -14.71
C ASP A 16 17.95 -18.26 -14.11
N LYS A 17 19.12 -18.57 -13.52
CA LYS A 17 19.36 -19.80 -12.75
C LYS A 17 18.59 -19.85 -11.41
N TYR A 18 18.17 -18.70 -10.90
CA TYR A 18 17.49 -18.51 -9.62
C TYR A 18 16.09 -17.92 -9.77
N ALA A 19 15.53 -17.92 -10.99
CA ALA A 19 14.21 -17.35 -11.28
C ALA A 19 13.10 -18.00 -10.44
N GLU A 20 13.29 -19.27 -10.05
CA GLU A 20 12.39 -20.01 -9.17
C GLU A 20 12.57 -19.71 -7.68
N ASN A 21 13.59 -18.92 -7.32
CA ASN A 21 13.87 -18.61 -5.93
C ASN A 21 12.88 -17.59 -5.35
N ASP A 22 12.40 -17.94 -4.18
CA ASP A 22 11.40 -17.23 -3.41
C ASP A 22 11.83 -15.82 -2.95
N ILE A 23 13.12 -15.60 -2.70
CA ILE A 23 13.69 -14.27 -2.36
C ILE A 23 13.67 -13.38 -3.60
N VAL A 24 14.11 -13.93 -4.75
CA VAL A 24 14.19 -13.20 -6.02
C VAL A 24 12.81 -12.78 -6.52
N LYS A 25 11.86 -13.71 -6.52
CA LYS A 25 10.46 -13.44 -6.90
C LYS A 25 9.85 -12.34 -6.05
N ARG A 26 10.07 -12.37 -4.74
CA ARG A 26 9.61 -11.33 -3.81
C ARG A 26 10.29 -9.99 -4.06
N ALA A 27 11.61 -9.97 -4.30
CA ALA A 27 12.34 -8.75 -4.60
C ALA A 27 11.84 -8.07 -5.88
N LYS A 28 11.62 -8.84 -6.96
CA LYS A 28 11.03 -8.37 -8.22
C LYS A 28 9.64 -7.77 -8.00
N THR A 29 8.79 -8.47 -7.23
CA THR A 29 7.45 -8.00 -6.88
C THR A 29 7.51 -6.67 -6.11
N MET A 30 8.36 -6.59 -5.10
CA MET A 30 8.55 -5.37 -4.30
C MET A 30 9.10 -4.21 -5.15
N SER A 31 10.05 -4.47 -6.03
CA SER A 31 10.58 -3.47 -6.96
C SER A 31 9.46 -2.88 -7.83
N ALA A 32 8.63 -3.73 -8.45
CA ALA A 32 7.49 -3.29 -9.25
C ALA A 32 6.48 -2.45 -8.44
N MET A 33 6.15 -2.87 -7.21
CA MET A 33 5.29 -2.09 -6.32
C MET A 33 5.88 -0.72 -6.00
N SER A 34 7.16 -0.66 -5.61
CA SER A 34 7.86 0.58 -5.27
C SER A 34 7.97 1.53 -6.48
N TYR A 35 8.10 0.97 -7.68
CA TYR A 35 8.15 1.71 -8.93
C TYR A 35 6.79 2.33 -9.26
N ASN A 36 5.70 1.59 -9.10
CA ASN A 36 4.35 2.14 -9.26
C ASN A 36 4.08 3.31 -8.29
N MET A 37 4.58 3.21 -7.05
CA MET A 37 4.51 4.31 -6.08
C MET A 37 5.36 5.51 -6.50
N TYR A 38 6.53 5.28 -7.11
CA TYR A 38 7.34 6.36 -7.68
C TYR A 38 6.63 7.03 -8.88
N LEU A 39 6.06 6.26 -9.80
CA LEU A 39 5.33 6.79 -10.95
C LEU A 39 4.14 7.65 -10.52
N PHE A 40 3.46 7.30 -9.44
CA PHE A 40 2.40 8.14 -8.86
C PHE A 40 2.89 9.57 -8.58
N THR A 41 4.11 9.74 -8.06
CA THR A 41 4.70 11.08 -7.80
C THR A 41 4.99 11.88 -9.08
N LYS A 42 4.99 11.20 -10.23
CA LYS A 42 5.17 11.78 -11.56
C LYS A 42 3.84 12.00 -12.29
N GLY A 43 2.72 11.66 -11.66
CA GLY A 43 1.41 11.70 -12.30
C GLY A 43 1.22 10.59 -13.34
N ASP A 44 1.97 9.50 -13.23
CA ASP A 44 1.95 8.38 -14.17
C ASP A 44 1.72 7.04 -13.44
N GLY A 45 1.58 5.95 -14.20
CA GLY A 45 1.44 4.60 -13.68
C GLY A 45 0.00 4.23 -13.28
N PRO A 46 -0.17 3.08 -12.62
CA PRO A 46 -1.49 2.49 -12.37
C PRO A 46 -2.25 3.14 -11.19
N LEU A 47 -1.54 3.78 -10.25
CA LEU A 47 -2.14 4.41 -9.07
C LEU A 47 -2.73 5.77 -9.47
N LYS A 48 -4.03 5.97 -9.27
CA LYS A 48 -4.73 7.19 -9.73
C LYS A 48 -5.11 8.12 -8.59
N THR A 49 -5.25 7.58 -7.38
CA THR A 49 -5.67 8.34 -6.20
C THR A 49 -4.66 8.18 -5.07
N THR A 50 -4.65 9.14 -4.15
CA THR A 50 -3.87 9.03 -2.91
C THR A 50 -4.28 7.81 -2.08
N HIS A 51 -5.55 7.39 -2.19
CA HIS A 51 -6.02 6.16 -1.56
C HIS A 51 -5.31 4.93 -2.16
N ASP A 52 -5.22 4.83 -3.49
CA ASP A 52 -4.51 3.73 -4.16
C ASP A 52 -3.05 3.64 -3.71
N LEU A 53 -2.38 4.79 -3.55
CA LEU A 53 -1.02 4.85 -3.03
C LEU A 53 -0.90 4.25 -1.63
N PHE A 54 -1.81 4.60 -0.72
CA PHE A 54 -1.77 4.11 0.66
C PHE A 54 -2.09 2.61 0.72
N THR A 55 -3.07 2.15 -0.05
CA THR A 55 -3.35 0.71 -0.19
C THR A 55 -2.14 -0.05 -0.78
N GLN A 56 -1.48 0.50 -1.80
CA GLN A 56 -0.27 -0.10 -2.37
C GLN A 56 0.86 -0.19 -1.34
N ALA A 57 1.02 0.85 -0.51
CA ALA A 57 2.02 0.87 0.57
C ALA A 57 1.72 -0.16 1.68
N GLU A 58 0.44 -0.41 1.99
CA GLU A 58 0.03 -1.49 2.89
C GLU A 58 0.44 -2.86 2.34
N PHE A 59 0.15 -3.12 1.06
CA PHE A 59 0.58 -4.35 0.39
C PHE A 59 2.10 -4.47 0.30
N PHE A 60 2.81 -3.37 0.04
CA PHE A 60 4.27 -3.34 0.02
C PHE A 60 4.87 -3.76 1.37
N ALA A 61 4.35 -3.21 2.47
CA ALA A 61 4.76 -3.61 3.82
C ALA A 61 4.45 -5.09 4.13
N GLU A 62 3.34 -5.63 3.61
CA GLU A 62 3.03 -7.05 3.75
C GLU A 62 4.03 -7.93 2.98
N GLN A 63 4.40 -7.55 1.75
CA GLN A 63 5.41 -8.26 0.97
C GLN A 63 6.78 -8.21 1.63
N ALA A 64 7.16 -7.07 2.22
CA ALA A 64 8.39 -6.95 2.99
C ALA A 64 8.42 -7.87 4.23
N ASN A 65 7.30 -8.04 4.93
CA ASN A 65 7.18 -9.02 6.01
C ASN A 65 7.32 -10.46 5.52
N LYS A 66 6.79 -10.79 4.33
CA LYS A 66 6.97 -12.11 3.71
C LYS A 66 8.44 -12.34 3.34
N MET A 67 9.11 -11.34 2.76
CA MET A 67 10.55 -11.37 2.49
C MET A 67 11.35 -11.67 3.77
N HIS A 68 11.05 -10.98 4.86
CA HIS A 68 11.74 -11.21 6.13
C HIS A 68 11.63 -12.68 6.60
N LYS A 69 10.46 -13.32 6.47
CA LYS A 69 10.28 -14.73 6.84
C LYS A 69 11.10 -15.65 5.95
N THR A 70 11.02 -15.48 4.63
CA THR A 70 11.78 -16.28 3.66
C THR A 70 13.29 -16.17 3.88
N VAL A 71 13.81 -14.96 4.10
CA VAL A 71 15.25 -14.76 4.34
C VAL A 71 15.67 -15.31 5.71
N LYS A 72 14.78 -15.28 6.71
CA LYS A 72 15.04 -15.91 8.00
C LYS A 72 15.17 -17.43 7.88
N GLU A 73 14.34 -18.06 7.04
CA GLU A 73 14.44 -19.49 6.72
C GLU A 73 15.76 -19.81 6.03
N PHE A 74 16.10 -19.06 4.98
CA PHE A 74 17.40 -19.16 4.30
C PHE A 74 18.58 -19.03 5.26
N ALA A 75 18.52 -18.10 6.22
CA ALA A 75 19.59 -17.90 7.19
C ALA A 75 19.87 -19.11 8.09
N PHE A 76 18.94 -20.07 8.24
CA PHE A 76 19.21 -21.32 8.96
C PHE A 76 20.17 -22.25 8.20
N GLU A 77 20.15 -22.19 6.87
CA GLU A 77 21.03 -22.98 6.00
C GLU A 77 22.44 -22.39 5.92
N VAL A 78 22.59 -21.09 6.23
CA VAL A 78 23.90 -20.44 6.27
C VAL A 78 24.69 -20.89 7.50
N PRO A 79 25.94 -21.39 7.35
CA PRO A 79 26.82 -21.70 8.46
C PRO A 79 27.09 -20.48 9.36
N GLY A 80 27.46 -20.70 10.63
CA GLY A 80 27.83 -19.61 11.53
C GLY A 80 29.07 -18.87 11.04
N SER A 81 28.89 -17.74 10.34
CA SER A 81 29.95 -16.96 9.72
C SER A 81 29.73 -15.45 9.91
N ALA A 82 30.73 -14.65 9.54
CA ALA A 82 30.60 -13.20 9.50
C ALA A 82 29.48 -12.75 8.52
N GLU A 83 29.41 -13.39 7.34
CA GLU A 83 28.37 -13.09 6.33
C GLU A 83 26.96 -13.36 6.85
N LYS A 84 26.78 -14.45 7.63
CA LYS A 84 25.50 -14.72 8.29
C LYS A 84 25.13 -13.61 9.27
N ASN A 85 26.08 -13.14 10.07
CA ASN A 85 25.84 -12.06 11.04
C ASN A 85 25.46 -10.77 10.32
N ASP A 86 26.14 -10.42 9.23
CA ASP A 86 25.84 -9.24 8.43
C ASP A 86 24.44 -9.34 7.79
N LEU A 87 24.09 -10.52 7.25
CA LEU A 87 22.75 -10.80 6.74
C LEU A 87 21.68 -10.58 7.81
N LEU A 88 21.87 -11.12 9.01
CA LEU A 88 20.92 -11.00 10.11
C LEU A 88 20.77 -9.55 10.60
N GLN A 89 21.86 -8.78 10.65
CA GLN A 89 21.80 -7.35 11.02
C GLN A 89 20.97 -6.51 10.04
N ILE A 90 21.02 -6.83 8.74
CA ILE A 90 20.17 -6.17 7.73
C ILE A 90 18.73 -6.64 7.91
N LEU A 91 18.52 -7.95 8.10
CA LEU A 91 17.20 -8.57 8.26
C LEU A 91 16.41 -7.97 9.43
N GLU A 92 17.05 -7.72 10.57
CA GLU A 92 16.42 -7.15 11.77
C GLU A 92 15.83 -5.75 11.57
N LYS A 93 16.26 -5.01 10.54
CA LYS A 93 15.73 -3.67 10.24
C LYS A 93 14.41 -3.73 9.47
N ILE A 94 14.14 -4.81 8.74
CA ILE A 94 12.97 -4.91 7.86
C ILE A 94 11.65 -4.75 8.65
N PRO A 95 11.42 -5.45 9.79
CA PRO A 95 10.18 -5.30 10.54
C PRO A 95 9.93 -3.86 11.02
N VAL A 96 10.99 -3.12 11.38
CA VAL A 96 10.89 -1.73 11.83
C VAL A 96 10.34 -0.84 10.73
N HIS A 97 10.88 -0.94 9.53
CA HIS A 97 10.41 -0.20 8.36
C HIS A 97 8.97 -0.59 7.96
N CYS A 98 8.63 -1.88 8.02
CA CYS A 98 7.25 -2.34 7.79
C CYS A 98 6.27 -1.67 8.76
N GLN A 99 6.62 -1.64 10.06
CA GLN A 99 5.80 -1.02 11.08
C GLN A 99 5.67 0.49 10.87
N GLN A 100 6.76 1.19 10.58
CA GLN A 100 6.75 2.62 10.30
C GLN A 100 5.84 2.96 9.11
N LEU A 101 5.97 2.21 8.01
CA LEU A 101 5.13 2.41 6.83
C LEU A 101 3.65 2.15 7.15
N GLN A 102 3.34 1.10 7.91
CA GLN A 102 1.98 0.76 8.35
C GLN A 102 1.34 1.84 9.23
N VAL A 103 2.11 2.42 10.16
CA VAL A 103 1.64 3.53 11.00
C VAL A 103 1.35 4.76 10.15
N LEU A 104 2.23 5.10 9.20
CA LEU A 104 2.04 6.23 8.30
C LEU A 104 0.73 6.08 7.52
N VAL A 105 0.52 4.96 6.84
CA VAL A 105 -0.65 4.77 5.96
C VAL A 105 -1.98 4.69 6.72
N LYS A 106 -1.99 4.13 7.95
CA LYS A 106 -3.19 4.04 8.79
C LYS A 106 -3.54 5.32 9.55
N SER A 107 -2.57 6.22 9.74
CA SER A 107 -2.82 7.48 10.44
C SER A 107 -3.85 8.34 9.69
N PRO A 108 -4.95 8.79 10.31
CA PRO A 108 -5.90 9.66 9.64
C PRO A 108 -5.24 11.01 9.33
N THR A 109 -5.65 11.64 8.23
CA THR A 109 -5.10 12.94 7.81
C THR A 109 -6.20 13.76 7.17
N VAL A 110 -6.27 15.06 7.51
CA VAL A 110 -7.29 15.99 7.01
C VAL A 110 -6.60 17.24 6.48
N GLY A 111 -7.08 17.72 5.33
CA GLY A 111 -6.55 18.92 4.68
C GLY A 111 -5.46 18.64 3.65
N LYS A 112 -5.35 19.53 2.65
CA LYS A 112 -4.48 19.34 1.49
C LYS A 112 -3.01 19.24 1.90
N THR A 113 -2.49 20.21 2.65
CA THR A 113 -1.09 20.25 3.07
C THR A 113 -0.68 19.01 3.86
N ALA A 114 -1.50 18.59 4.83
CA ALA A 114 -1.22 17.40 5.62
C ALA A 114 -1.23 16.13 4.76
N THR A 115 -2.13 16.05 3.77
CA THR A 115 -2.19 14.93 2.82
C THR A 115 -0.93 14.85 1.97
N PHE A 116 -0.44 15.98 1.44
CA PHE A 116 0.82 16.03 0.70
C PHE A 116 2.00 15.56 1.55
N ASN A 117 2.12 16.07 2.77
CA ASN A 117 3.20 15.65 3.68
C ASN A 117 3.15 14.14 3.99
N LYS A 118 1.95 13.57 4.15
CA LYS A 118 1.79 12.14 4.36
C LYS A 118 2.20 11.33 3.13
N VAL A 119 1.85 11.78 1.92
CA VAL A 119 2.31 11.16 0.67
C VAL A 119 3.84 11.14 0.63
N ASP A 120 4.49 12.28 0.89
CA ASP A 120 5.95 12.38 0.88
C ASP A 120 6.60 11.45 1.93
N ALA A 121 6.02 11.37 3.12
CA ALA A 121 6.49 10.46 4.17
C ALA A 121 6.38 8.98 3.74
N VAL A 122 5.25 8.58 3.14
CA VAL A 122 5.04 7.22 2.63
C VAL A 122 6.04 6.88 1.53
N ILE A 123 6.28 7.79 0.57
CA ILE A 123 7.26 7.59 -0.51
C ILE A 123 8.68 7.48 0.05
N SER A 124 9.04 8.35 0.99
CA SER A 124 10.36 8.36 1.64
C SER A 124 10.63 7.06 2.40
N GLU A 125 9.64 6.60 3.17
CA GLU A 125 9.77 5.38 3.96
C GLU A 125 9.82 4.12 3.07
N THR A 126 9.03 4.10 1.99
CA THR A 126 9.10 3.04 0.96
C THR A 126 10.50 2.95 0.34
N LYS A 127 11.12 4.10 0.02
CA LYS A 127 12.49 4.14 -0.52
C LYS A 127 13.52 3.59 0.48
N ARG A 128 13.39 3.94 1.77
CA ARG A 128 14.29 3.42 2.81
C ARG A 128 14.17 1.91 2.94
N LEU A 129 12.94 1.39 3.01
CA LEU A 129 12.69 -0.04 3.04
C LEU A 129 13.25 -0.74 1.80
N MET A 130 13.02 -0.20 0.59
CA MET A 130 13.56 -0.80 -0.63
C MET A 130 15.10 -0.83 -0.65
N ASN A 131 15.77 0.18 -0.10
CA ASN A 131 17.23 0.16 0.04
C ASN A 131 17.72 -0.96 0.97
N GLU A 132 17.04 -1.21 2.10
CA GLU A 132 17.40 -2.33 2.97
C GLU A 132 17.09 -3.68 2.30
N ILE A 133 16.01 -3.77 1.51
CA ILE A 133 15.71 -4.98 0.72
C ILE A 133 16.79 -5.25 -0.32
N ALA A 134 17.29 -4.24 -1.02
CA ALA A 134 18.38 -4.40 -1.98
C ALA A 134 19.64 -4.98 -1.30
N LYS A 135 20.07 -4.37 -0.18
CA LYS A 135 21.20 -4.88 0.63
C LYS A 135 20.95 -6.32 1.11
N LEU A 136 19.73 -6.63 1.52
CA LEU A 136 19.35 -7.94 2.01
C LEU A 136 19.49 -9.01 0.91
N VAL A 137 19.04 -8.70 -0.30
CA VAL A 137 19.16 -9.57 -1.47
C VAL A 137 20.62 -9.80 -1.83
N THR A 138 21.45 -8.74 -1.86
CA THR A 138 22.90 -8.87 -2.07
C THR A 138 23.56 -9.74 -1.01
N ALA A 139 23.23 -9.56 0.28
CA ALA A 139 23.77 -10.37 1.35
C ALA A 139 23.35 -11.85 1.23
N CYS A 140 22.12 -12.14 0.82
CA CYS A 140 21.67 -13.51 0.53
C CYS A 140 22.51 -14.14 -0.59
N PHE A 141 22.78 -13.39 -1.66
CA PHE A 141 23.58 -13.85 -2.78
C PHE A 141 25.03 -14.15 -2.37
N VAL A 142 25.64 -13.29 -1.55
CA VAL A 142 26.99 -13.52 -0.99
C VAL A 142 27.03 -14.80 -0.16
N CYS A 143 26.05 -15.03 0.72
CA CYS A 143 25.96 -16.26 1.51
C CYS A 143 25.80 -17.49 0.61
N ALA A 144 24.90 -17.44 -0.37
CA ALA A 144 24.62 -18.57 -1.24
C ALA A 144 25.82 -18.96 -2.10
N THR A 145 26.52 -17.97 -2.67
CA THR A 145 27.73 -18.21 -3.48
C THR A 145 28.90 -18.71 -2.65
N LYS A 146 29.12 -18.14 -1.45
CA LYS A 146 30.24 -18.52 -0.60
C LYS A 146 30.12 -19.93 -0.01
N PHE A 147 28.90 -20.35 0.32
CA PHE A 147 28.63 -21.63 0.97
C PHE A 147 28.00 -22.66 0.04
N GLU A 148 27.92 -22.36 -1.26
CA GLU A 148 27.32 -23.22 -2.29
C GLU A 148 25.91 -23.70 -1.92
N ILE A 149 25.14 -22.82 -1.27
CA ILE A 149 23.76 -23.13 -0.86
C ILE A 149 22.90 -23.12 -2.11
N GLU A 150 22.32 -24.27 -2.44
CA GLU A 150 21.29 -24.33 -3.46
C GLU A 150 20.13 -23.46 -3.03
N PHE A 151 19.82 -22.42 -3.81
CA PHE A 151 18.60 -21.64 -3.69
C PHE A 151 17.40 -22.52 -4.10
N ARG A 152 17.10 -23.55 -3.31
CA ARG A 152 15.99 -24.47 -3.54
C ARG A 152 14.69 -23.67 -3.53
N GLY A 153 14.06 -23.55 -4.69
CA GLY A 153 12.62 -23.39 -4.75
C GLY A 153 12.01 -24.63 -4.11
N ASN A 154 11.21 -24.45 -3.05
CA ASN A 154 10.63 -25.53 -2.27
C ASN A 154 9.71 -26.41 -3.16
N ILE A 155 10.28 -27.44 -3.79
CA ILE A 155 9.56 -28.55 -4.40
C ILE A 155 9.92 -29.79 -3.58
N GLY A 156 9.23 -30.01 -2.45
CA GLY A 156 9.43 -31.24 -1.68
C GLY A 156 9.01 -31.26 -0.22
N GLY A 157 7.72 -31.10 0.07
CA GLY A 157 7.02 -31.93 1.06
C GLY A 157 7.08 -31.55 2.54
N HIS A 158 6.06 -30.80 3.00
CA HIS A 158 5.32 -31.11 4.22
C HIS A 158 3.84 -30.68 4.05
N THR A 159 3.00 -31.68 3.75
CA THR A 159 1.54 -31.81 4.00
C THR A 159 0.53 -30.72 3.55
N ALA A 160 -0.46 -31.18 2.77
CA ALA A 160 -1.73 -30.58 2.36
C ALA A 160 -2.38 -29.62 3.39
N VAL A 161 -3.09 -28.54 3.04
CA VAL A 161 -4.35 -28.43 2.26
C VAL A 161 -4.52 -26.97 1.74
N GLU A 162 -5.32 -26.79 0.68
CA GLU A 162 -5.77 -25.54 0.01
C GLU A 162 -4.72 -24.90 -0.93
N GLY A 163 -4.90 -24.78 -2.24
CA GLY A 163 -6.11 -24.65 -3.05
C GLY A 163 -5.85 -23.48 -4.01
N ASP A 164 -5.72 -23.78 -5.31
CA ASP A 164 -5.48 -22.86 -6.43
C ASP A 164 -5.98 -21.42 -6.22
N ILE A 165 -5.12 -20.40 -6.40
CA ILE A 165 -5.35 -19.20 -7.26
C ILE A 165 -4.00 -18.52 -7.56
N ILE A 166 -3.34 -18.86 -8.68
CA ILE A 166 -2.44 -17.92 -9.38
C ILE A 166 -2.82 -17.97 -10.86
N GLY A 167 -3.77 -17.15 -11.25
CA GLY A 167 -4.21 -16.98 -12.62
C GLY A 167 -4.50 -15.51 -12.91
N GLU A 168 -3.75 -14.97 -13.88
CA GLU A 168 -4.15 -13.88 -14.77
C GLU A 168 -4.77 -12.61 -14.15
N TYR A 169 -3.95 -11.56 -14.03
CA TYR A 169 -4.43 -10.19 -14.15
C TYR A 169 -3.92 -9.57 -15.45
N SER A 170 -4.27 -10.22 -16.56
CA SER A 170 -4.30 -9.63 -17.89
C SER A 170 -5.73 -9.17 -18.19
N SER A 171 -5.88 -7.87 -18.41
CA SER A 171 -6.93 -7.18 -19.16
C SER A 171 -8.21 -7.96 -19.52
N GLN A 172 -9.32 -7.65 -18.85
CA GLN A 172 -10.65 -7.38 -19.44
C GLN A 172 -11.72 -7.37 -18.36
N ARG A 173 -12.46 -6.25 -18.25
CA ARG A 173 -13.93 -6.26 -18.43
C ARG A 173 -14.51 -4.85 -18.27
N ALA A 174 -15.05 -4.36 -19.39
CA ALA A 174 -16.17 -3.45 -19.38
C ALA A 174 -17.47 -4.23 -19.14
N SER A 175 -18.45 -3.53 -18.54
CA SER A 175 -19.89 -3.81 -18.50
C SER A 175 -20.37 -5.07 -17.78
N ARG A 176 -21.00 -4.86 -16.61
CA ARG A 176 -22.47 -4.92 -16.45
C ARG A 176 -22.89 -4.51 -15.04
N GLU A 177 -23.95 -3.71 -15.01
CA GLU A 177 -24.64 -3.18 -13.84
C GLU A 177 -25.25 -4.30 -12.97
N SER A 178 -25.19 -4.16 -11.64
CA SER A 178 -26.36 -3.79 -10.82
C SER A 178 -26.13 -4.07 -9.34
N SER A 179 -26.34 -3.01 -8.54
CA SER A 179 -26.95 -2.97 -7.20
C SER A 179 -26.39 -3.91 -6.11
N ALA A 180 -25.99 -3.46 -4.91
CA ALA A 180 -26.55 -2.36 -4.14
C ALA A 180 -25.71 -2.09 -2.87
N VAL A 181 -25.92 -0.89 -2.29
CA VAL A 181 -25.75 -0.56 -0.86
C VAL A 181 -24.28 -0.54 -0.40
N TRP A 182 -23.62 0.61 -0.28
CA TRP A 182 -23.85 1.55 0.81
C TRP A 182 -23.79 3.02 0.40
N ARG A 183 -24.62 3.82 1.09
CA ARG A 183 -25.05 5.18 0.79
C ARG A 183 -23.90 6.19 0.84
N ARG A 184 -23.77 7.02 -0.21
CA ARG A 184 -23.08 8.32 -0.13
C ARG A 184 -24.07 9.38 0.35
N THR A 185 -23.70 10.14 1.36
CA THR A 185 -24.40 11.36 1.81
C THR A 185 -24.18 12.50 0.80
N PRO A 186 -25.21 13.21 0.32
CA PRO A 186 -25.02 14.40 -0.48
C PRO A 186 -24.89 15.65 0.44
N SER A 187 -23.88 16.46 0.15
CA SER A 187 -23.69 17.80 0.71
C SER A 187 -24.74 18.76 0.13
N MET A 188 -25.62 19.31 0.96
CA MET A 188 -26.59 20.33 0.53
C MET A 188 -25.92 21.70 0.40
N ARG A 189 -25.87 22.23 -0.83
CA ARG A 189 -25.74 23.67 -1.07
C ARG A 189 -27.05 24.35 -0.66
N ARG A 190 -26.95 25.32 0.25
CA ARG A 190 -28.05 26.21 0.65
C ARG A 190 -28.22 27.30 -0.43
N ALA A 191 -29.35 27.29 -1.13
CA ALA A 191 -29.81 28.42 -1.92
C ALA A 191 -30.69 29.34 -1.04
N ILE A 192 -30.47 30.65 -1.15
CA ILE A 192 -31.18 31.70 -0.43
C ILE A 192 -32.40 32.12 -1.26
N GLN A 193 -33.59 32.21 -0.64
CA GLN A 193 -34.73 32.99 -1.14
C GLN A 193 -35.52 33.63 0.02
N PRO A 194 -36.18 34.79 -0.20
CA PRO A 194 -36.47 35.79 0.82
C PRO A 194 -37.82 35.60 1.50
N GLN A 195 -37.95 35.97 2.78
CA GLN A 195 -39.24 36.13 3.46
C GLN A 195 -39.54 37.61 3.71
N THR A 196 -40.61 38.05 3.06
CA THR A 196 -41.35 39.30 3.25
C THR A 196 -41.99 39.36 4.63
N GLN A 197 -41.73 40.45 5.36
CA GLN A 197 -42.45 40.87 6.56
C GLN A 197 -43.94 41.08 6.24
N HIS A 198 -44.85 40.58 7.07
CA HIS A 198 -46.16 41.21 7.28
C HIS A 198 -46.58 41.08 8.75
N GLN A 199 -46.90 42.24 9.30
CA GLN A 199 -47.15 42.59 10.69
C GLN A 199 -48.66 42.51 10.94
N GLN A 200 -49.10 41.71 11.92
CA GLN A 200 -50.51 41.68 12.35
C GLN A 200 -50.77 42.80 13.35
N TYR A 201 -51.49 43.83 12.91
CA TYR A 201 -52.24 44.74 13.78
C TYR A 201 -53.62 44.14 14.01
N LEU A 202 -54.02 43.96 15.29
CA LEU A 202 -55.41 43.79 15.67
C LEU A 202 -56.01 45.18 15.94
N THR A 203 -56.88 45.63 15.05
CA THR A 203 -57.74 46.80 15.25
C THR A 203 -59.15 46.36 15.62
N ALA A 204 -59.72 47.12 16.54
CA ALA A 204 -61.06 47.00 17.11
C ALA A 204 -62.19 46.95 16.08
N GLY A 205 -63.24 46.22 16.42
CA GLY A 205 -64.55 46.26 15.76
C GLY A 205 -65.65 45.89 16.75
N GLY A 206 -66.31 46.90 17.34
CA GLY A 206 -67.74 46.85 17.65
C GLY A 206 -68.49 47.67 16.59
N PRO A 207 -69.83 47.86 16.68
CA PRO A 207 -70.81 47.30 17.61
C PRO A 207 -71.97 46.56 16.89
N SER A 208 -72.82 45.86 17.66
CA SER A 208 -74.17 45.47 17.23
C SER A 208 -75.18 45.81 18.33
N SER A 209 -76.11 46.69 17.98
CA SER A 209 -77.20 47.22 18.82
C SER A 209 -78.38 46.25 18.97
N SER A 210 -79.05 46.29 20.14
CA SER A 210 -80.52 46.20 20.38
C SER A 210 -80.75 45.72 21.83
N GLU A 211 -81.06 46.58 22.80
CA GLU A 211 -82.41 46.99 23.24
C GLU A 211 -83.40 45.85 23.53
N GLY A 212 -83.89 45.78 24.79
CA GLY A 212 -85.12 45.04 25.11
C GLY A 212 -85.26 44.53 26.55
N LEU A 213 -85.91 45.35 27.39
CA LEU A 213 -86.61 45.08 28.68
C LEU A 213 -85.79 44.84 29.95
#